data_AF-A0A376UAL1-F1
#
_entry.id   AF-A0A376UAL1-F1
#
_cell.length_a   1.000
_cell.length_b   1.000
_cell.length_c   1.000
_cell.angle_alpha   90.00
_cell.angle_beta   90.00
_cell.angle_gamma   90.00
#
_symmetry.space_group_name_H-M   'P 1'
#
loop_
_entity.id
_entity.type
_entity.pdbx_description
1 polymer ?
#
loop_
_entity_poly.entity_id
_entity_poly.type
_entity_poly.pdbx_seq_one_letter_code
_entity_poly.pdbx_strand_id
1 'polypeptide(L)'
;MIKSKIVLLSALVSCALISGCKEENKTNVSIEFMHSSVEQERQAVISKLIARFEKENPGITVKQVPVEEDAYNTKVITLSRSGSLPEVIETSHDYAQSDGQRAAYRSQSGCHSHQ
;
A
#
# COMPACT_ATOMS: atom_id res chain seq x y z
N MET A 1 17.09 -62.74 10.74
CA MET A 1 16.32 -62.39 9.53
C MET A 1 15.94 -60.91 9.59
N ILE A 2 16.80 -60.04 9.06
CA ILE A 2 16.78 -58.55 9.27
C ILE A 2 16.15 -57.85 8.03
N LYS A 3 15.44 -58.61 7.18
CA LYS A 3 15.08 -58.20 5.82
C LYS A 3 13.74 -57.46 5.67
N SER A 4 12.99 -57.20 6.75
CA SER A 4 11.63 -56.63 6.67
C SER A 4 11.50 -55.15 7.07
N LYS A 5 12.54 -54.48 7.58
CA LYS A 5 12.39 -53.09 8.07
C LYS A 5 12.87 -52.00 7.09
N ILE A 6 13.53 -52.36 5.99
CA ILE A 6 14.14 -51.39 5.07
C ILE A 6 13.16 -50.91 3.98
N VAL A 7 12.10 -51.67 3.70
CA VAL A 7 11.15 -51.34 2.62
C VAL A 7 10.19 -50.21 3.01
N LEU A 8 9.98 -49.93 4.30
CA LEU A 8 9.05 -48.89 4.75
C LEU A 8 9.66 -47.48 4.85
N LEU A 9 10.98 -47.34 4.78
CA LEU A 9 11.66 -46.04 4.97
C LEU A 9 11.90 -45.27 3.64
N SER A 10 11.70 -45.90 2.48
CA SER A 10 11.89 -45.24 1.18
C SER A 10 10.66 -44.48 0.66
N ALA A 11 9.50 -44.59 1.32
CA ALA A 11 8.25 -43.97 0.87
C ALA A 11 8.03 -42.53 1.39
N LEU A 12 8.81 -42.06 2.37
CA LEU A 12 8.62 -40.75 3.02
C LEU A 12 9.46 -39.61 2.42
N VAL A 13 10.37 -39.88 1.48
CA VAL A 13 11.25 -38.88 0.86
C VAL A 13 10.78 -38.53 -0.56
N SER A 14 9.47 -38.38 -0.76
CA SER A 14 8.90 -37.98 -2.07
C SER A 14 7.98 -36.76 -2.01
N CYS A 15 7.71 -36.18 -0.83
CA CYS A 15 6.93 -34.93 -0.71
C CYS A 15 7.79 -33.67 -0.65
N ALA A 16 9.12 -33.76 -0.84
CA ALA A 16 10.02 -32.61 -0.74
C ALA A 16 10.19 -31.80 -2.03
N LEU A 17 9.52 -32.14 -3.14
CA LEU A 17 9.81 -31.56 -4.47
C LEU A 17 8.65 -30.86 -5.17
N ILE A 18 7.59 -30.46 -4.45
CA ILE A 18 6.55 -29.58 -5.01
C ILE A 18 6.27 -28.42 -4.05
N SER A 19 7.29 -27.61 -3.82
CA SER A 19 7.09 -26.19 -3.59
C SER A 19 8.21 -25.43 -4.28
N GLY A 20 8.28 -25.61 -5.60
CA GLY A 20 8.81 -24.56 -6.46
C GLY A 20 7.88 -23.37 -6.32
N CYS A 21 8.03 -22.61 -5.23
CA CYS A 21 7.59 -21.23 -5.16
C CYS A 21 8.36 -20.53 -6.27
N LYS A 22 7.74 -20.45 -7.43
CA LYS A 22 8.09 -19.47 -8.44
C LYS A 22 7.89 -18.15 -7.71
N GLU A 23 8.98 -17.56 -7.22
CA GLU A 23 9.03 -16.15 -6.85
C GLU A 23 8.83 -15.40 -8.17
N GLU A 24 7.56 -15.37 -8.62
CA GLU A 24 7.06 -14.26 -9.39
C GLU A 24 7.40 -13.03 -8.55
N ASN A 25 8.19 -12.12 -9.12
CA ASN A 25 8.57 -10.87 -8.49
C ASN A 25 7.28 -10.10 -8.17
N LYS A 26 6.62 -10.42 -7.05
CA LYS A 26 5.49 -9.68 -6.52
C LYS A 26 6.08 -8.37 -6.07
N THR A 27 6.06 -7.40 -6.97
CA THR A 27 6.35 -6.00 -6.66
C THR A 27 5.34 -5.59 -5.60
N ASN A 28 5.78 -5.61 -4.34
CA ASN A 28 4.99 -5.10 -3.24
C ASN A 28 4.87 -3.58 -3.43
N VAL A 29 3.65 -3.08 -3.57
CA VAL A 29 3.35 -1.66 -3.73
C VAL A 29 3.02 -1.10 -2.36
N SER A 30 3.73 -0.04 -1.95
CA SER A 30 3.40 0.71 -0.74
C SER A 30 2.74 2.04 -1.15
N ILE A 31 1.62 2.36 -0.52
CA ILE A 31 0.82 3.57 -0.77
C ILE A 31 0.76 4.36 0.52
N GLU A 32 1.12 5.65 0.50
CA GLU A 32 0.82 6.55 1.61
C GLU A 32 -0.55 7.21 1.41
N PHE A 33 -1.41 7.12 2.43
CA PHE A 33 -2.74 7.71 2.44
C PHE A 33 -2.84 8.80 3.52
N MET A 34 -2.87 10.06 3.09
CA MET A 34 -2.93 11.23 3.98
C MET A 34 -4.36 11.75 4.14
N HIS A 35 -4.85 11.90 5.38
CA HIS A 35 -6.22 12.33 5.69
C HIS A 35 -6.28 13.19 6.97
N SER A 36 -7.38 13.93 7.17
CA SER A 36 -7.54 14.86 8.30
C SER A 36 -8.12 14.24 9.57
N SER A 37 -8.66 13.03 9.49
CA SER A 37 -9.28 12.34 10.63
C SER A 37 -8.24 11.80 11.63
N VAL A 38 -7.84 12.60 12.62
CA VAL A 38 -6.83 12.23 13.63
C VAL A 38 -7.40 11.50 14.84
N GLU A 39 -8.72 11.53 15.04
CA GLU A 39 -9.35 10.92 16.21
C GLU A 39 -9.20 9.40 16.16
N GLN A 40 -8.89 8.79 17.30
CA GLN A 40 -8.55 7.37 17.38
C GLN A 40 -9.68 6.47 16.86
N GLU A 41 -10.94 6.83 17.13
CA GLU A 41 -12.11 6.10 16.62
C GLU A 41 -12.23 6.16 15.09
N ARG A 42 -11.86 7.30 14.50
CA ARG A 42 -11.88 7.50 13.04
C ARG A 42 -10.73 6.75 12.39
N GLN A 43 -9.52 6.85 12.94
CA GLN A 43 -8.37 6.06 12.49
C GLN A 43 -8.61 4.55 12.58
N ALA A 44 -9.31 4.09 13.61
CA ALA A 44 -9.68 2.67 13.73
C ALA A 44 -10.64 2.22 12.63
N VAL A 45 -11.58 3.07 12.22
CA VAL A 45 -12.46 2.78 11.07
C VAL A 45 -11.66 2.76 9.77
N ILE A 46 -10.79 3.74 9.54
CA ILE A 46 -9.94 3.81 8.33
C ILE A 46 -9.01 2.58 8.27
N SER A 47 -8.41 2.18 9.39
CA SER A 47 -7.57 0.98 9.48
C SER A 47 -8.34 -0.30 9.09
N LYS A 48 -9.62 -0.42 9.47
CA LYS A 48 -10.46 -1.55 9.04
C LYS A 48 -10.73 -1.54 7.54
N LEU A 49 -10.94 -0.36 6.95
CA LEU A 49 -11.14 -0.21 5.51
C LEU A 49 -9.85 -0.55 4.74
N ILE A 50 -8.69 -0.10 5.23
CA ILE A 50 -7.38 -0.44 4.69
C ILE A 50 -7.14 -1.94 4.76
N ALA A 51 -7.35 -2.58 5.92
CA ALA A 51 -7.16 -4.02 6.06
C ALA A 51 -8.05 -4.83 5.10
N ARG A 52 -9.28 -4.35 4.85
CA ARG A 52 -10.16 -4.95 3.84
C ARG A 52 -9.58 -4.76 2.44
N PHE A 53 -9.13 -3.55 2.10
CA PHE A 53 -8.53 -3.24 0.80
C PHE A 53 -7.28 -4.09 0.53
N GLU A 54 -6.34 -4.18 1.47
CA GLU A 54 -5.13 -4.98 1.34
C GLU A 54 -5.43 -6.48 1.20
N LYS A 55 -6.44 -6.97 1.92
CA LYS A 55 -6.91 -8.36 1.79
C LYS A 55 -7.45 -8.65 0.39
N GLU A 56 -8.19 -7.71 -0.19
CA GLU A 56 -8.75 -7.83 -1.54
C GLU A 56 -7.68 -7.57 -2.63
N ASN A 57 -6.55 -6.94 -2.29
CA ASN A 57 -5.46 -6.60 -3.20
C ASN A 57 -4.09 -7.07 -2.68
N PRO A 58 -3.78 -8.38 -2.77
CA PRO A 58 -2.52 -8.94 -2.28
C PRO A 58 -1.30 -8.27 -2.93
N GLY A 59 -0.29 -7.95 -2.13
CA GLY A 59 0.92 -7.24 -2.60
C GLY A 59 0.80 -5.72 -2.56
N ILE A 60 -0.33 -5.16 -2.10
CA ILE A 60 -0.43 -3.72 -1.79
C ILE A 60 -0.46 -3.54 -0.26
N THR A 61 0.27 -2.55 0.23
CA THR A 61 0.25 -2.11 1.63
C THR A 61 -0.03 -0.61 1.70
N VAL A 62 -0.95 -0.19 2.56
CA VAL A 62 -1.35 1.21 2.72
C VAL A 62 -0.92 1.72 4.09
N LYS A 63 -0.16 2.80 4.10
CA LYS A 63 0.28 3.50 5.30
C LYS A 63 -0.56 4.75 5.52
N GLN A 64 -1.24 4.81 6.65
CA GLN A 64 -2.01 5.99 7.07
C GLN A 64 -1.06 7.12 7.47
N VAL A 65 -1.36 8.34 7.01
CA VAL A 65 -0.64 9.57 7.37
C VAL A 65 -1.66 10.59 7.90
N PRO A 66 -2.12 10.45 9.15
CA PRO A 66 -3.07 11.39 9.74
C PRO A 66 -2.42 12.76 9.96
N VAL A 67 -3.17 13.83 9.70
CA VAL A 67 -2.73 15.22 9.83
C VAL A 67 -3.87 16.04 10.42
N GLU A 68 -3.58 16.90 11.39
CA GLU A 68 -4.57 17.81 11.96
C GLU A 68 -5.24 18.67 10.87
N GLU A 69 -6.56 18.86 10.97
CA GLU A 69 -7.36 19.54 9.96
C GLU A 69 -6.88 20.97 9.69
N ASP A 70 -6.50 21.69 10.74
CA ASP A 70 -6.00 23.08 10.68
C ASP A 70 -4.68 23.20 9.89
N ALA A 71 -3.87 22.15 9.89
CA ALA A 71 -2.59 22.07 9.18
C ALA A 71 -2.71 21.41 7.80
N TYR A 72 -3.83 20.76 7.49
CA TYR A 72 -3.97 19.86 6.33
C TYR A 72 -3.68 20.56 5.00
N ASN A 73 -4.40 21.65 4.72
CA ASN A 73 -4.27 22.39 3.45
C ASN A 73 -2.85 22.93 3.25
N THR A 74 -2.26 23.50 4.30
CA THR A 74 -0.88 24.02 4.27
C THR A 74 0.11 22.91 3.95
N LYS A 75 -0.08 21.72 4.54
CA LYS A 75 0.78 20.56 4.29
C LYS A 75 0.63 20.04 2.86
N VAL A 76 -0.58 19.94 2.33
CA VAL A 76 -0.84 19.56 0.93
C VAL A 76 -0.13 20.52 -0.03
N ILE A 77 -0.28 21.83 0.15
CA ILE A 77 0.36 22.83 -0.72
C ILE A 77 1.89 22.71 -0.66
N THR A 78 2.44 22.55 0.53
CA THR A 78 3.89 22.48 0.74
C THR A 78 4.47 21.24 0.05
N LEU A 79 3.87 20.07 0.29
CA LEU A 79 4.30 18.81 -0.32
C LEU A 79 4.07 18.80 -1.83
N SER A 80 3.02 19.47 -2.31
CA SER A 80 2.79 19.63 -3.74
C SER A 80 3.92 20.39 -4.41
N ARG A 81 4.37 21.49 -3.79
CA ARG A 81 5.45 22.33 -4.34
C ARG A 81 6.81 21.64 -4.28
N SER A 82 7.04 20.78 -3.30
CA SER A 82 8.27 19.98 -3.20
C SER A 82 8.25 18.73 -4.07
N GLY A 83 7.11 18.39 -4.70
CA GLY A 83 6.94 17.15 -5.45
C GLY A 83 6.91 15.90 -4.56
N SER A 84 6.58 16.04 -3.27
CA SER A 84 6.62 14.98 -2.26
C SER A 84 5.23 14.66 -1.70
N LEU A 85 4.18 14.86 -2.51
CA LEU A 85 2.84 14.48 -2.11
C LEU A 85 2.71 12.96 -1.99
N PRO A 86 2.00 12.46 -0.96
CA PRO A 86 1.54 11.09 -0.90
C PRO A 86 0.74 10.71 -2.14
N GLU A 87 0.72 9.41 -2.46
CA GLU A 87 0.01 8.89 -3.63
C GLU A 87 -1.50 9.11 -3.52
N VAL A 88 -2.05 9.07 -2.30
CA VAL A 88 -3.47 9.32 -2.02
C VAL A 88 -3.61 10.38 -0.95
N ILE A 89 -4.40 11.41 -1.25
CA ILE A 89 -4.76 12.47 -0.30
C ILE A 89 -6.28 12.62 -0.23
N GLU A 90 -6.79 12.91 0.95
CA GLU A 90 -8.14 13.45 1.14
C GLU A 90 -8.22 14.85 0.51
N THR A 91 -9.32 15.15 -0.17
CA THR A 91 -9.60 16.50 -0.68
C THR A 91 -11.05 16.86 -0.43
N SER A 92 -11.29 18.09 0.01
CA SER A 92 -12.65 18.64 0.03
C SER A 92 -13.10 18.98 -1.39
N HIS A 93 -14.42 19.05 -1.59
CA HIS A 93 -15.00 19.41 -2.88
C HIS A 93 -14.53 20.78 -3.37
N ASP A 94 -14.51 21.75 -2.46
CA ASP A 94 -14.12 23.14 -2.77
C ASP A 94 -12.63 23.22 -3.11
N TYR A 95 -11.79 22.46 -2.41
CA TYR A 95 -10.35 22.47 -2.64
C TYR A 95 -9.95 21.74 -3.92
N ALA A 96 -10.72 20.73 -4.34
CA ALA A 96 -10.48 19.97 -5.57
C ALA A 96 -10.53 20.85 -6.83
N GLN A 97 -11.27 21.96 -6.80
CA GLN A 97 -11.40 22.89 -7.93
C GLN A 97 -10.29 23.97 -7.96
N SER A 98 -9.49 24.07 -6.90
CA SER A 98 -8.47 25.10 -6.78
C SER A 98 -7.31 24.89 -7.75
N ASP A 99 -6.68 25.98 -8.21
CA ASP A 99 -5.51 25.91 -9.08
C ASP A 99 -4.31 25.25 -8.38
N GLY A 100 -4.26 25.29 -7.05
CA GLY A 100 -3.27 24.56 -6.24
C GLY A 100 -3.37 23.04 -6.45
N GLN A 101 -4.59 22.50 -6.48
CA GLN A 101 -4.80 21.07 -6.72
C GLN A 101 -4.51 20.69 -8.18
N ARG A 102 -4.87 21.56 -9.14
CA ARG A 102 -4.52 21.34 -10.55
C ARG A 102 -3.01 21.30 -10.79
N ALA A 103 -2.26 22.16 -10.11
CA ALA A 103 -0.80 22.16 -10.17
C ALA A 103 -0.21 20.88 -9.56
N ALA A 104 -0.74 20.41 -8.43
CA ALA A 104 -0.36 19.13 -7.82
C ALA A 104 -0.55 17.95 -8.79
N TYR A 105 -1.72 17.85 -9.41
CA TYR A 105 -2.05 16.78 -10.35
C TYR A 105 -1.16 16.81 -11.60
N ARG A 106 -0.92 18.01 -12.14
CA ARG A 106 -0.03 18.20 -13.30
C ARG A 106 1.43 17.84 -12.97
N SER A 107 1.90 18.13 -11.76
CA SER A 107 3.25 17.76 -11.32
C SER A 107 3.44 16.24 -11.27
N GLN A 108 2.46 15.50 -10.75
CA GLN A 108 2.52 14.02 -10.73
C GLN A 108 2.47 13.42 -12.14
N SER A 109 1.68 14.02 -13.04
CA SER A 109 1.55 13.59 -14.44
C SER A 109 2.85 13.82 -15.25
N GLY A 110 3.58 14.90 -14.96
CA GLY A 110 4.82 15.24 -15.67
C GLY A 110 5.98 14.28 -15.39
N CYS A 111 6.07 13.73 -14.18
CA CYS A 111 7.12 12.77 -13.81
C CYS A 111 7.00 11.40 -14.51
N HIS A 112 5.84 11.05 -15.07
CA HIS A 112 5.64 9.79 -15.81
C HIS A 112 6.00 9.88 -17.32
N SER A 113 6.47 11.03 -17.82
CA SER A 113 6.75 11.24 -19.25
C SER A 113 8.20 11.00 -19.69
N HIS A 114 9.04 10.47 -18.79
CA HIS A 114 10.40 10.03 -19.10
C HIS A 114 10.56 8.53 -18.84
N GLN A 115 9.96 7.70 -19.70
CA GLN A 115 10.38 6.32 -19.97
C GLN A 115 10.03 5.96 -21.42
#